data_AF-A0A968LPX8-F1
#
_entry.id   AF-A0A968LPX8-F1
#
_cell.length_a   1.000
_cell.length_b   1.000
_cell.length_c   1.000
_cell.angle_alpha   90.00
_cell.angle_beta   90.00
_cell.angle_gamma   90.00
#
_symmetry.space_group_name_H-M   'P 1'
#
loop_
_entity.id
_entity.type
_entity.pdbx_description
1 polymer ?
#
loop_
_entity_poly.entity_id
_entity_poly.type
_entity_poly.pdbx_seq_one_letter_code
_entity_poly.pdbx_strand_id
1 'polypeptide(L)'
;MTQVLESNAIAAQPMRFTVRDVTRMLETGVFADKPRFELLDGELLTMPPMKPAHLWRVKRLYERLKVQFDGRAQVMSQSTIELPQDGLPEPDLVVFKLETPEHRWALPQDVLLLIKVSDTTLLMIAIGS
;
A
#
# COMPACT_ATOMS: atom_id res chain seq x y z
N MET A 1 -20.66 -38.65 36.04
CA MET A 1 -21.12 -38.58 34.64
C MET A 1 -21.42 -37.12 34.33
N THR A 2 -20.37 -36.30 34.17
CA THR A 2 -20.51 -34.85 33.98
C THR A 2 -20.36 -34.58 32.50
N GLN A 3 -21.48 -34.23 31.87
CA GLN A 3 -21.59 -33.93 30.46
C GLN A 3 -20.80 -32.65 30.18
N VAL A 4 -19.70 -32.77 29.43
CA VAL A 4 -18.95 -31.64 28.92
C VAL A 4 -19.84 -30.96 27.88
N LEU A 5 -20.20 -29.72 28.12
CA LEU A 5 -20.84 -28.86 27.11
C LEU A 5 -19.82 -28.67 25.98
N GLU A 6 -20.04 -29.34 24.86
CA GLU A 6 -19.32 -29.08 23.62
C GLU A 6 -19.63 -27.63 23.21
N SER A 7 -18.64 -26.76 23.41
CA SER A 7 -18.66 -25.39 22.91
C SER A 7 -18.69 -25.45 21.38
N ASN A 8 -19.87 -25.25 20.78
CA ASN A 8 -19.97 -24.87 19.38
C ASN A 8 -19.36 -23.48 19.21
N ALA A 9 -18.03 -23.42 19.08
CA ALA A 9 -17.36 -22.24 18.60
C ALA A 9 -17.79 -22.02 17.15
N ILE A 10 -18.63 -21.01 16.92
CA ILE A 10 -18.87 -20.49 15.57
C ILE A 10 -17.49 -20.06 15.05
N ALA A 11 -16.97 -20.74 14.04
CA ALA A 11 -15.71 -20.38 13.41
C ALA A 11 -15.88 -19.03 12.72
N ALA A 12 -15.54 -17.94 13.43
CA ALA A 12 -15.52 -16.60 12.86
C ALA A 12 -14.54 -16.57 11.70
N GLN A 13 -15.00 -16.12 10.54
CA GLN A 13 -14.17 -15.90 9.35
C GLN A 13 -13.82 -14.41 9.26
N PRO A 14 -12.59 -14.06 8.84
CA PRO A 14 -12.24 -12.67 8.55
C PRO A 14 -13.19 -12.06 7.52
N MET A 15 -13.67 -10.86 7.80
CA MET A 15 -14.42 -10.08 6.82
C MET A 15 -13.43 -9.51 5.80
N ARG A 16 -13.63 -9.83 4.51
CA ARG A 16 -12.85 -9.26 3.41
C ARG A 16 -13.53 -8.01 2.86
N PHE A 17 -12.73 -7.03 2.47
CA PHE A 17 -13.16 -5.80 1.83
C PHE A 17 -12.69 -5.76 0.40
N THR A 18 -13.54 -5.25 -0.49
CA THR A 18 -13.10 -4.92 -1.84
C THR A 18 -12.41 -3.55 -1.87
N VAL A 19 -11.63 -3.28 -2.91
CA VAL A 19 -11.12 -1.93 -3.22
C VAL A 19 -12.26 -0.91 -3.19
N ARG A 20 -13.40 -1.24 -3.80
CA ARG A 20 -14.59 -0.38 -3.85
C ARG A 20 -15.16 -0.06 -2.46
N ASP A 21 -15.18 -1.04 -1.56
CA ASP A 21 -15.66 -0.83 -0.18
C ASP A 21 -14.77 0.18 0.54
N VAL A 22 -13.45 -0.02 0.45
CA VAL A 22 -12.46 0.86 1.09
C VAL A 22 -12.50 2.27 0.50
N THR A 23 -12.60 2.43 -0.82
CA THR A 23 -12.73 3.75 -1.47
C THR A 23 -13.94 4.52 -0.92
N ARG A 24 -15.10 3.86 -0.81
CA ARG A 24 -16.31 4.50 -0.24
C ARG A 24 -16.12 4.88 1.23
N MET A 25 -15.46 4.04 2.01
CA MET A 25 -15.15 4.33 3.41
C MET A 25 -14.20 5.53 3.56
N LEU A 26 -13.21 5.66 2.68
CA LEU A 26 -12.33 6.83 2.62
C LEU A 26 -13.10 8.10 2.28
N GLU A 27 -13.95 8.07 1.24
CA GLU A 27 -14.77 9.21 0.81
C GLU A 27 -15.73 9.71 1.90
N THR A 28 -16.17 8.81 2.78
CA THR A 28 -17.07 9.11 3.90
C THR A 28 -16.34 9.47 5.20
N GLY A 29 -15.00 9.45 5.20
CA GLY A 29 -14.19 9.83 6.36
C GLY A 29 -14.11 8.79 7.47
N VAL A 30 -14.50 7.53 7.23
CA VAL A 30 -14.44 6.43 8.21
C VAL A 30 -13.04 6.26 8.82
N PHE A 31 -12.00 6.56 8.03
CA PHE A 31 -10.60 6.40 8.41
C PHE A 31 -9.89 7.71 8.82
N ALA A 32 -10.61 8.84 8.94
CA ALA A 32 -9.99 10.16 9.15
C ALA A 32 -9.15 10.25 10.44
N ASP A 33 -9.51 9.51 11.49
CA ASP A 33 -8.81 9.46 12.78
C ASP A 33 -8.07 8.14 13.00
N LYS A 34 -7.96 7.30 11.98
CA LYS A 34 -7.34 5.98 12.06
C LYS A 34 -5.87 6.05 11.65
N PRO A 35 -5.02 5.13 12.15
CA PRO A 35 -3.65 5.04 11.65
C PRO A 35 -3.66 4.69 10.15
N ARG A 36 -2.55 4.96 9.48
CA ARG A 36 -2.34 4.53 8.09
C ARG A 36 -2.58 3.03 7.97
N PHE A 37 -3.20 2.61 6.88
CA PHE A 37 -3.45 1.21 6.57
C PHE A 37 -3.11 0.89 5.11
N GLU A 38 -2.94 -0.39 4.81
CA GLU A 38 -2.94 -0.94 3.44
C GLU A 38 -4.07 -1.97 3.35
N LEU A 39 -4.67 -2.11 2.17
CA LEU A 39 -5.56 -3.24 1.86
C LEU A 39 -4.73 -4.29 1.11
N LEU A 40 -4.62 -5.51 1.61
CA LEU A 40 -3.90 -6.60 0.92
C LEU A 40 -4.79 -7.84 0.88
N ASP A 41 -5.08 -8.36 -0.32
CA ASP A 41 -5.96 -9.52 -0.56
C ASP A 41 -7.33 -9.38 0.14
N GLY A 42 -7.86 -8.15 0.21
CA GLY A 42 -9.09 -7.82 0.91
C GLY A 42 -8.99 -7.70 2.43
N GLU A 43 -7.79 -7.71 3.02
CA GLU A 43 -7.58 -7.54 4.46
C GLU A 43 -7.01 -6.14 4.76
N LEU A 44 -7.62 -5.42 5.71
CA LEU A 44 -7.16 -4.10 6.16
C LEU A 44 -6.06 -4.26 7.21
N LEU A 45 -4.83 -3.90 6.84
CA LEU A 45 -3.66 -3.99 7.70
C LEU A 45 -3.26 -2.61 8.19
N THR A 46 -3.19 -2.43 9.51
CA THR A 46 -2.67 -1.20 10.09
C THR A 46 -1.15 -1.16 9.95
N MET A 47 -0.64 -0.07 9.39
CA MET A 47 0.80 0.13 9.22
C MET A 47 1.39 0.83 10.44
N PRO A 48 2.54 0.38 10.96
CA PRO A 48 3.20 1.07 12.05
C PRO A 48 3.62 2.48 11.61
N PRO A 49 3.75 3.42 12.56
CA PRO A 49 4.24 4.76 12.27
C PRO A 49 5.66 4.68 11.69
N MET A 50 5.93 5.51 10.69
CA MET A 50 7.24 5.58 10.06
C MET A 50 8.29 6.09 11.06
N LYS A 51 9.36 5.32 11.25
CA LYS A 51 10.48 5.70 12.12
C LYS A 51 11.34 6.81 11.48
N PRO A 52 11.95 7.72 12.26
CA PRO A 52 12.78 8.81 11.73
C PRO A 52 13.93 8.34 10.81
N ALA A 53 14.62 7.26 11.16
CA ALA A 53 15.72 6.75 10.35
C ALA A 53 15.25 6.25 8.97
N HIS A 54 14.11 5.56 8.92
CA HIS A 54 13.50 5.11 7.68
C HIS A 54 13.06 6.30 6.82
N LEU A 55 12.40 7.31 7.41
CA LEU A 55 12.01 8.55 6.72
C LEU A 55 13.20 9.19 6.00
N TRP A 56 14.32 9.36 6.71
CA TRP A 56 15.52 9.97 6.10
C TRP A 56 16.14 9.11 5.00
N ARG A 57 16.03 7.78 5.05
CA ARG A 57 16.49 6.88 3.97
C ARG A 57 15.61 7.04 2.73
N VAL A 58 14.29 6.99 2.89
CA VAL A 58 13.31 7.19 1.82
C VAL A 58 13.52 8.57 1.17
N LYS A 59 13.66 9.63 1.97
CA LYS A 59 13.90 11.00 1.45
C LYS A 59 15.15 11.10 0.58
N ARG A 60 16.29 10.54 1.02
CA ARG A 60 17.54 10.59 0.24
C ARG A 60 17.42 9.81 -1.07
N LEU A 61 16.72 8.68 -1.05
CA LEU A 61 16.49 7.88 -2.25
C LEU A 61 15.54 8.60 -3.22
N TYR A 62 14.46 9.19 -2.70
CA TYR A 62 13.54 10.02 -3.47
C TYR A 62 14.28 11.14 -4.23
N GLU A 63 15.14 11.90 -3.55
CA GLU A 63 15.88 13.00 -4.17
C GLU A 63 16.80 12.53 -5.31
N ARG A 64 17.47 11.40 -5.12
CA ARG A 64 18.32 10.80 -6.17
C ARG A 64 17.49 10.32 -7.36
N LEU A 65 16.35 9.68 -7.10
CA LEU A 65 15.45 9.23 -8.16
C LEU A 65 14.85 10.41 -8.92
N LYS A 66 14.45 11.49 -8.25
CA LYS A 66 13.97 12.70 -8.92
C LYS A 66 14.97 13.23 -9.93
N VAL A 67 16.23 13.39 -9.53
CA VAL A 67 17.29 13.86 -10.43
C VAL A 67 17.52 12.87 -11.57
N GLN A 68 17.57 11.57 -11.25
CA GLN A 68 17.79 10.55 -12.26
C GLN A 68 16.66 10.53 -13.31
N PHE A 69 15.41 10.62 -12.90
CA PHE A 69 14.23 10.45 -13.76
C PHE A 69 13.61 11.76 -14.25
N ASP A 70 14.26 12.89 -14.01
CA ASP A 70 13.77 14.21 -14.41
C ASP A 70 13.44 14.25 -15.92
N GLY A 71 12.25 14.77 -16.23
CA GLY A 71 11.70 14.82 -17.59
C GLY A 71 11.41 13.47 -18.26
N ARG A 72 11.59 12.32 -17.57
CA ARG A 72 11.42 10.97 -18.15
C ARG A 72 10.38 10.11 -17.45
N ALA A 73 10.10 10.37 -16.18
CA ALA A 73 9.12 9.67 -15.38
C ALA A 73 8.70 10.52 -14.17
N GLN A 74 7.58 10.18 -13.54
CA GLN A 74 7.17 10.82 -12.29
C GLN A 74 7.67 10.01 -11.09
N VAL A 75 8.24 10.66 -10.09
CA VAL A 75 8.69 9.99 -8.85
C VAL A 75 7.83 10.47 -7.70
N MET A 76 7.20 9.53 -6.99
CA MET A 76 6.32 9.82 -5.85
C MET A 76 6.73 8.98 -4.64
N SER A 77 6.52 9.54 -3.45
CA SER A 77 6.65 8.84 -2.18
C SER A 77 5.28 8.49 -1.63
N GLN A 78 5.15 7.32 -0.99
CA GLN A 78 3.91 6.91 -0.31
C GLN A 78 2.67 7.00 -1.22
N SER A 79 2.74 6.36 -2.39
CA SER A 79 1.66 6.41 -3.38
C SER A 79 0.87 5.12 -3.39
N THR A 80 -0.45 5.19 -3.24
CA THR A 80 -1.34 4.03 -3.34
C THR A 80 -1.35 3.47 -4.77
N ILE A 81 -1.27 2.14 -4.89
CA ILE A 81 -1.40 1.40 -6.15
C ILE A 81 -2.58 0.44 -6.01
N GLU A 82 -3.50 0.46 -6.96
CA GLU A 82 -4.63 -0.47 -7.00
C GLU A 82 -4.22 -1.79 -7.68
N LEU A 83 -4.44 -2.91 -7.00
CA LEU A 83 -4.16 -4.26 -7.51
C LEU A 83 -5.47 -5.02 -7.78
N PRO A 84 -5.53 -5.86 -8.84
CA PRO A 84 -6.74 -6.61 -9.22
C PRO A 84 -7.30 -7.60 -8.18
N GLN A 85 -6.57 -7.89 -7.11
CA GLN A 85 -6.94 -8.84 -6.04
C GLN A 85 -7.35 -8.11 -4.75
N ASP A 86 -8.14 -7.05 -4.89
CA ASP A 86 -8.57 -6.20 -3.77
C ASP A 86 -7.38 -5.72 -2.92
N GLY A 87 -6.42 -5.08 -3.59
CA GLY A 87 -5.20 -4.58 -2.97
C GLY A 87 -5.00 -3.07 -3.18
N LEU A 88 -4.61 -2.38 -2.11
CA LEU A 88 -4.20 -0.98 -2.06
C LEU A 88 -2.89 -0.81 -1.28
N PRO A 89 -1.79 -1.45 -1.70
CA PRO A 89 -0.48 -1.21 -1.09
C PRO A 89 -0.04 0.26 -1.27
N GLU A 90 0.75 0.75 -0.33
CA GLU A 90 1.37 2.08 -0.38
C GLU A 90 2.91 1.94 -0.30
N PRO A 91 3.60 1.71 -1.42
CA PRO A 91 5.07 1.66 -1.45
C PRO A 91 5.72 2.94 -0.99
N ASP A 92 6.95 2.83 -0.47
CA ASP A 92 7.67 3.99 0.05
C ASP A 92 8.03 4.94 -1.09
N LEU A 93 8.42 4.39 -2.25
CA LEU A 93 8.67 5.14 -3.48
C LEU A 93 8.14 4.38 -4.70
N VAL A 94 7.63 5.15 -5.64
CA VAL A 94 7.17 4.65 -6.94
C VAL A 94 7.68 5.57 -8.05
N VAL A 95 8.13 4.97 -9.14
CA VAL A 95 8.42 5.67 -10.40
C VAL A 95 7.31 5.31 -11.38
N PHE A 96 6.55 6.29 -11.82
CA PHE A 96 5.43 6.15 -12.75
C PHE A 96 5.81 6.63 -14.14
N LYS A 97 5.07 6.14 -15.14
CA LYS A 97 5.08 6.70 -16.50
C LYS A 97 4.66 8.18 -16.46
N LEU A 98 5.09 8.96 -17.46
CA LEU A 98 4.76 10.40 -17.48
C LEU A 98 3.27 10.63 -17.70
N GLU A 99 2.63 9.75 -18.46
CA GLU A 99 1.22 9.77 -18.84
C GLU A 99 0.28 9.14 -17.80
N THR A 100 0.79 8.76 -16.62
CA THR A 100 -0.03 8.17 -15.56
C THR A 100 -1.18 9.11 -15.16
N PRO A 101 -2.45 8.66 -15.22
CA PRO A 101 -3.59 9.49 -14.89
C PRO A 101 -3.63 9.92 -13.42
N GLU A 102 -3.95 11.19 -13.16
CA GLU A 102 -3.98 11.77 -11.80
C GLU A 102 -5.36 11.66 -11.10
N HIS A 103 -6.40 11.24 -11.82
CA HIS A 103 -7.80 11.20 -11.32
C HIS A 103 -8.22 9.83 -10.76
N ARG A 104 -7.29 8.88 -10.64
CA ARG A 104 -7.50 7.56 -10.06
C ARG A 104 -6.23 7.09 -9.36
N TRP A 105 -6.34 6.04 -8.54
CA TRP A 105 -5.16 5.32 -8.07
C TRP A 105 -4.40 4.73 -9.25
N ALA A 106 -3.08 4.68 -9.13
CA ALA A 106 -2.22 4.11 -10.16
C ALA A 106 -2.46 2.60 -10.26
N LEU A 107 -2.43 2.07 -11.47
CA LEU A 107 -2.51 0.66 -11.77
C LEU A 107 -1.11 0.10 -12.01
N PRO A 108 -0.90 -1.23 -11.96
CA PRO A 108 0.43 -1.82 -12.18
C PRO A 108 1.07 -1.40 -13.50
N GLN A 109 0.25 -1.24 -14.55
CA GLN A 109 0.70 -0.80 -15.88
C GLN A 109 1.21 0.65 -15.93
N ASP A 110 0.90 1.46 -14.91
CA ASP A 110 1.38 2.85 -14.79
C ASP A 110 2.76 2.91 -14.11
N VAL A 111 3.19 1.83 -13.46
CA VAL A 111 4.39 1.75 -12.63
C VAL A 111 5.58 1.24 -13.43
N LEU A 112 6.70 1.97 -13.38
CA LEU A 112 7.99 1.55 -13.93
C LEU A 112 8.90 0.91 -12.88
N LEU A 113 8.81 1.37 -11.63
CA LEU A 113 9.59 0.86 -10.52
C LEU A 113 8.87 1.07 -9.18
N LEU A 114 8.88 0.05 -8.32
CA LEU A 114 8.36 0.08 -6.97
C LEU A 114 9.48 -0.23 -5.97
N ILE A 115 9.59 0.58 -4.91
CA ILE A 115 10.61 0.41 -3.88
C ILE A 115 9.97 0.42 -2.48
N LYS A 116 10.32 -0.60 -1.69
CA LYS A 116 10.04 -0.68 -0.25
C LYS A 116 11.38 -0.78 0.51
N VAL A 117 11.59 0.11 1.47
CA VAL A 117 12.78 0.20 2.32
C VAL A 117 12.47 -0.51 3.63
N SER A 118 13.02 -1.69 3.91
CA SER A 118 12.87 -2.26 5.27
C SER A 118 14.13 -2.03 6.12
N ASP A 119 13.96 -2.09 7.44
CA ASP A 119 15.06 -1.92 8.39
C ASP A 119 16.11 -3.05 8.29
N THR A 120 15.73 -4.21 7.72
CA THR A 120 16.60 -5.40 7.58
C THR A 120 16.90 -5.79 6.12
N THR A 121 16.12 -5.32 5.15
CA THR A 121 16.22 -5.71 3.73
C THR A 121 15.67 -4.61 2.80
N LEU A 122 16.31 -4.32 1.67
CA LEU A 122 15.69 -3.53 0.61
C LEU A 122 14.93 -4.47 -0.32
N LEU A 123 13.61 -4.31 -0.50
CA LEU A 123 12.84 -5.02 -1.53
C LEU A 123 12.59 -4.06 -2.69
N MET A 124 13.27 -4.33 -3.80
CA MET A 124 13.08 -3.60 -5.06
C MET A 124 12.35 -4.54 -6.02
N ILE A 125 11.14 -4.16 -6.42
CA ILE A 125 10.38 -4.88 -7.45
C ILE A 125 10.36 -3.96 -8.67
N ALA A 126 11.18 -4.29 -9.67
CA ALA A 126 11.07 -3.70 -10.99
C ALA A 126 9.96 -4.43 -11.74
N ILE A 127 8.92 -3.70 -12.13
CA ILE A 127 7.87 -4.22 -13.01
C ILE A 127 8.13 -3.55 -14.36
N GLY A 128 8.78 -4.26 -15.29
CA GLY A 128 9.02 -3.84 -16.67
C GLY A 128 9.16 -5.09 -17.54
N SER A 129 8.55 -5.17 -18.71
CA SER A 129 8.37 -4.14 -19.75
C SER A 129 6.94 -4.12 -20.29
#